data_AF-A0A9E1VHE1-F1
#
_entry.id   AF-A0A9E1VHE1-F1
#
_cell.length_a   1.000
_cell.length_b   1.000
_cell.length_c   1.000
_cell.angle_alpha   90.00
_cell.angle_beta   90.00
_cell.angle_gamma   90.00
#
_symmetry.space_group_name_H-M   'P 1'
#
loop_
_entity.id
_entity.type
_entity.pdbx_description
1 polymer ?
#
loop_
_entity_poly.entity_id
_entity_poly.type
_entity_poly.pdbx_seq_one_letter_code
_entity_poly.pdbx_strand_id
1 'polypeptide(L)'
;LYRVMKKGGMGVFQIPQDLNRESTFEDNSITDRKERAKIFGQYDHVRVYGRDYFEKLRSVGFKVKEIAYSKKISTDLSDRYRLMKGEILPVVYKD
;
A
#
# COMPACT_ATOMS: atom_id res chain seq x y z
N LEU A 1 5.66 -7.02 9.90
CA LEU A 1 6.33 -7.70 8.77
C LEU A 1 7.86 -7.72 8.90
N TYR A 2 8.52 -6.60 9.22
CA TYR A 2 9.99 -6.55 9.30
C TYR A 2 10.62 -7.58 10.25
N ARG A 3 10.03 -7.75 11.44
CA ARG A 3 10.45 -8.74 12.45
C ARG A 3 10.48 -10.17 11.93
N VAL A 4 9.49 -10.57 11.11
CA VAL A 4 9.28 -11.97 10.69
C VAL A 4 9.89 -12.28 9.32
N MET A 5 10.19 -11.26 8.53
CA MET A 5 10.81 -11.43 7.21
C MET A 5 12.28 -11.86 7.36
N LYS A 6 12.74 -12.79 6.53
CA LYS A 6 14.15 -13.23 6.54
C LYS A 6 15.10 -12.12 6.09
N LYS A 7 16.35 -12.17 6.55
CA LYS A 7 17.44 -11.33 6.05
C LYS A 7 17.63 -11.56 4.54
N GLY A 8 17.80 -10.50 3.76
CA GLY A 8 17.84 -10.55 2.29
C GLY A 8 16.49 -10.83 1.60
N GLY A 9 15.38 -10.83 2.33
CA GLY A 9 14.05 -11.09 1.76
C GLY A 9 13.54 -9.93 0.89
N MET A 10 12.57 -10.23 0.01
CA MET A 10 11.78 -9.26 -0.74
C MET A 10 10.28 -9.48 -0.50
N GLY A 11 9.48 -8.42 -0.51
CA GLY A 11 8.02 -8.49 -0.43
C GLY A 11 7.33 -7.37 -1.23
N VAL A 12 6.08 -7.59 -1.61
CA VAL A 12 5.19 -6.58 -2.21
C VAL A 12 4.02 -6.36 -1.25
N PHE A 13 3.92 -5.18 -0.65
CA PHE A 13 2.96 -4.91 0.44
C PHE A 13 1.81 -4.04 -0.02
N GLN A 14 0.92 -4.62 -0.83
CA GLN A 14 -0.28 -3.93 -1.31
C GLN A 14 -1.22 -3.58 -0.14
N ILE A 15 -1.70 -2.34 -0.16
CA ILE A 15 -2.70 -1.81 0.75
C ILE A 15 -3.68 -0.93 -0.03
N PRO A 16 -4.89 -0.68 0.50
CA PRO A 16 -5.73 0.40 -0.01
C PRO A 16 -5.03 1.74 0.19
N GLN A 17 -4.54 2.33 -0.91
CA GLN A 17 -3.84 3.61 -0.91
C GLN A 17 -4.68 4.66 -1.63
N ASP A 18 -4.86 5.81 -1.01
CA ASP A 18 -5.41 7.00 -1.66
C ASP A 18 -4.27 7.96 -2.00
N LEU A 19 -3.89 7.98 -3.28
CA LEU A 19 -2.81 8.84 -3.78
C LEU A 19 -3.17 10.33 -3.77
N ASN A 20 -4.45 10.69 -3.58
CA ASN A 20 -4.86 12.08 -3.39
C ASN A 20 -4.56 12.58 -1.98
N ARG A 21 -4.23 11.68 -1.04
CA ARG A 21 -3.87 12.03 0.33
C ARG A 21 -2.36 12.08 0.49
N GLU A 22 -1.88 13.16 1.08
CA GLU A 22 -0.46 13.25 1.47
C GLU A 22 -0.15 12.32 2.64
N SER A 23 -1.00 12.35 3.67
CA SER A 23 -0.82 11.59 4.90
C SER A 23 -1.88 10.50 5.10
N THR A 24 -1.45 9.43 5.77
CA THR A 24 -2.30 8.32 6.18
C THR A 24 -3.31 8.81 7.20
N PHE A 25 -4.58 8.55 6.94
CA PHE A 25 -5.65 8.80 7.88
C PHE A 25 -5.95 7.52 8.65
N GLU A 26 -6.01 7.62 9.97
CA GLU A 26 -6.35 6.52 10.86
C GLU A 26 -7.20 7.04 12.00
N ASP A 27 -8.31 6.37 12.28
CA ASP A 27 -9.18 6.70 13.41
C ASP A 27 -9.82 5.43 13.98
N ASN A 28 -9.37 5.04 15.18
CA ASN A 28 -9.88 3.88 15.89
C ASN A 28 -11.16 4.17 16.71
N SER A 29 -11.55 5.45 16.85
CA SER A 29 -12.76 5.85 17.58
C SER A 29 -14.04 5.61 16.77
N ILE A 30 -13.93 5.49 15.45
CA ILE A 30 -15.05 5.15 14.56
C ILE A 30 -15.32 3.66 14.70
N THR A 31 -16.39 3.30 15.42
CA THR A 31 -16.78 1.90 15.67
C THR A 31 -17.95 1.43 14.84
N ASP A 32 -18.77 2.35 14.31
CA ASP A 32 -19.91 1.99 13.47
C ASP A 32 -19.44 1.43 12.12
N ARG A 33 -20.00 0.27 11.73
CA ARG A 33 -19.59 -0.46 10.51
C ARG A 33 -19.93 0.29 9.23
N LYS A 34 -21.06 1.02 9.19
CA LYS A 34 -21.47 1.78 8.01
C LYS A 34 -20.59 3.02 7.84
N GLU A 35 -20.30 3.71 8.94
CA GLU A 35 -19.37 4.84 8.92
C GLU A 35 -17.95 4.40 8.55
N ARG A 36 -17.47 3.24 9.05
CA ARG A 36 -16.19 2.66 8.61
C ARG A 36 -16.15 2.39 7.11
N ALA A 37 -17.18 1.75 6.57
CA ALA A 37 -17.25 1.47 5.14
C ALA A 37 -17.27 2.75 4.30
N LYS A 38 -17.97 3.79 4.77
CA LYS A 38 -18.05 5.09 4.11
C LYS A 38 -16.71 5.84 4.12
N ILE A 39 -15.97 5.79 5.23
CA ILE A 39 -14.75 6.59 5.43
C ILE A 39 -13.50 5.83 4.95
N PHE A 40 -13.40 4.54 5.26
CA PHE A 40 -12.22 3.71 4.99
C PHE A 40 -12.43 2.73 3.81
N GLY A 41 -13.58 2.77 3.15
CA GLY A 41 -13.92 1.92 2.00
C GLY A 41 -14.37 0.50 2.37
N GLN A 42 -14.16 0.05 3.62
CA GLN A 42 -14.55 -1.27 4.10
C GLN A 42 -14.92 -1.24 5.59
N TYR A 43 -15.84 -2.11 6.02
CA TYR A 43 -16.44 -2.07 7.37
C TYR A 43 -15.47 -2.42 8.51
N ASP A 44 -14.36 -3.08 8.21
CA ASP A 44 -13.32 -3.53 9.14
C ASP A 44 -12.03 -2.71 9.03
N HIS A 45 -11.93 -1.79 8.07
CA HIS A 45 -10.81 -0.87 7.97
C HIS A 45 -10.92 0.23 9.02
N VAL A 46 -9.75 0.67 9.50
CA VAL A 46 -9.57 1.80 10.45
C VAL A 46 -8.61 2.85 9.92
N ARG A 47 -8.09 2.65 8.70
CA ARG A 47 -7.11 3.54 8.08
C ARG A 47 -7.19 3.53 6.56
N VAL A 48 -6.80 4.63 5.96
CA VAL A 48 -6.53 4.81 4.52
C VAL A 48 -5.14 5.37 4.38
N TYR A 49 -4.26 4.63 3.69
CA TYR A 49 -2.87 5.03 3.51
C TYR A 49 -2.75 6.15 2.48
N GLY A 50 -1.95 7.17 2.80
CA GLY A 50 -1.59 8.24 1.87
C GLY A 50 -0.25 7.99 1.18
N ARG A 51 0.30 9.04 0.57
CA ARG A 51 1.64 9.02 -0.05
C ARG A 51 2.76 8.81 0.97
N ASP A 52 2.53 9.15 2.24
CA ASP A 52 3.43 8.90 3.37
C ASP A 52 3.69 7.41 3.68
N TYR A 53 2.92 6.49 3.10
CA TYR A 53 3.07 5.05 3.38
C TYR A 53 4.47 4.52 3.07
N PHE A 54 5.09 4.97 1.98
CA PHE A 54 6.43 4.53 1.61
C PHE A 54 7.48 4.96 2.65
N GLU A 55 7.35 6.18 3.19
CA GLU A 55 8.19 6.65 4.28
C GLU A 55 7.95 5.89 5.58
N LYS A 56 6.70 5.52 5.88
CA LYS A 56 6.40 4.64 7.02
C LYS A 56 7.10 3.28 6.91
N LEU A 57 7.16 2.70 5.70
CA LEU A 57 7.89 1.45 5.49
C LEU A 57 9.40 1.64 5.65
N ARG A 58 9.95 2.75 5.15
CA ARG A 58 11.37 3.11 5.32
C ARG A 58 11.75 3.31 6.78
N SER A 59 10.92 4.01 7.56
CA SER A 59 11.19 4.27 8.99
C SER A 59 11.20 3.01 9.85
N VAL A 60 10.50 1.95 9.43
CA VAL A 60 10.54 0.62 10.07
C VAL A 60 11.84 -0.14 9.76
N GLY A 61 12.61 0.30 8.76
CA GLY A 61 13.89 -0.29 8.37
C GLY A 61 13.87 -1.06 7.04
N PHE A 62 12.76 -1.03 6.30
CA PHE A 62 12.74 -1.60 4.95
C PHE A 62 13.44 -0.67 3.95
N LYS A 63 14.15 -1.27 2.99
CA LYS A 63 14.46 -0.57 1.74
C LYS A 63 13.25 -0.65 0.82
N VAL A 64 12.74 0.50 0.38
CA VAL A 64 11.48 0.57 -0.38
C VAL A 64 11.73 1.08 -1.79
N LYS A 65 11.25 0.34 -2.78
CA LYS A 65 11.16 0.74 -4.19
C LYS A 65 9.70 0.98 -4.56
N GLU A 66 9.43 2.19 -5.02
CA GLU A 66 8.15 2.61 -5.58
C GLU A 66 8.13 2.29 -7.07
N ILE A 67 7.37 1.27 -7.49
CA ILE A 67 7.43 0.78 -8.87
C ILE A 67 6.09 0.91 -9.57
N ALA A 68 6.01 1.83 -10.53
CA ALA A 68 4.90 1.94 -11.48
C ALA A 68 5.01 0.87 -12.59
N TYR A 69 4.78 -0.41 -12.25
CA TYR A 69 4.93 -1.52 -13.19
C TYR A 69 3.99 -1.41 -14.40
N SER A 70 2.78 -0.88 -14.20
CA SER A 70 1.81 -0.65 -15.28
C SER A 70 2.34 0.29 -16.37
N LYS A 71 3.40 1.06 -16.10
CA LYS A 71 4.08 1.94 -17.08
C LYS A 71 5.26 1.26 -17.78
N LYS A 72 5.69 0.08 -17.31
CA LYS A 72 6.88 -0.64 -17.78
C LYS A 72 6.56 -1.85 -18.66
N ILE A 73 5.32 -2.31 -18.64
CA ILE A 73 4.85 -3.49 -19.38
C ILE A 73 3.78 -3.07 -20.39
N SER A 74 3.47 -3.94 -21.35
CA SER A 74 2.40 -3.69 -22.30
C SER A 74 1.02 -3.64 -21.64
N THR A 75 0.06 -3.03 -22.34
CA THR A 75 -1.35 -3.02 -21.93
C THR A 75 -1.92 -4.43 -21.81
N ASP A 76 -1.54 -5.36 -22.70
CA ASP A 76 -1.99 -6.75 -22.67
C ASP A 76 -1.51 -7.48 -21.41
N LEU A 77 -0.25 -7.26 -21.00
CA LEU A 77 0.29 -7.82 -19.77
C LEU A 77 -0.36 -7.17 -18.54
N SER A 78 -0.59 -5.86 -18.59
CA SER A 78 -1.27 -5.14 -17.50
C SER A 78 -2.69 -5.68 -17.28
N ASP A 79 -3.45 -5.92 -18.35
CA ASP A 79 -4.80 -6.50 -18.25
C ASP A 79 -4.75 -7.96 -17.80
N ARG A 80 -3.84 -8.77 -18.36
CA ARG A 80 -3.66 -10.18 -17.96
C ARG A 80 -3.36 -10.33 -16.47
N TYR A 81 -2.52 -9.47 -15.90
CA TYR A 81 -2.14 -9.50 -14.49
C TYR A 81 -2.97 -8.57 -13.60
N ARG A 82 -3.98 -7.90 -14.16
CA ARG A 82 -4.88 -6.97 -13.46
C ARG A 82 -4.15 -5.85 -12.70
N LEU A 83 -3.06 -5.34 -13.26
CA LEU A 83 -2.36 -4.19 -12.72
C LEU A 83 -3.13 -2.92 -13.07
N MET A 84 -3.49 -2.14 -12.06
CA MET A 84 -4.28 -0.93 -12.26
C MET A 84 -3.40 0.14 -12.93
N LYS A 85 -3.97 0.86 -13.89
CA LYS A 85 -3.25 1.94 -14.59
C LYS A 85 -2.83 3.02 -13.58
N GLY A 86 -1.53 3.24 -13.45
CA GLY A 86 -0.99 4.25 -12.55
C GLY A 86 -0.73 3.74 -11.12
N GLU A 87 -0.99 2.47 -10.85
CA GLU A 87 -0.64 1.84 -9.58
C GLU A 87 0.87 1.91 -9.33
N ILE A 88 1.24 2.25 -8.09
CA ILE A 88 2.62 2.28 -7.61
C ILE A 88 2.78 1.13 -6.62
N LEU A 89 3.51 0.08 -7.00
CA LEU A 89 3.73 -1.07 -6.14
C LEU A 89 4.81 -0.75 -5.08
N PRO A 90 4.52 -0.95 -3.78
CA PRO A 90 5.52 -0.90 -2.71
C PRO A 90 6.31 -2.21 -2.67
N VAL A 91 7.46 -2.23 -3.34
CA VAL A 91 8.38 -3.37 -3.28
C VAL A 91 9.41 -3.12 -2.19
N VAL A 92 9.41 -3.96 -1.17
CA VAL A 92 10.27 -3.82 0.01
C VAL A 92 11.35 -4.88 0.07
N TYR A 93 12.48 -4.53 0.66
CA TYR A 93 13.59 -5.44 0.94
C TYR A 93 14.02 -5.30 2.39
N LYS A 94 14.37 -6.44 3.00
CA LYS A 94 15.03 -6.49 4.31
C LYS A 94 16.49 -6.85 4.07
N ASP A 95 17.40 -5.95 4.43
CA ASP A 95 18.84 -6.21 4.41
C ASP A 95 19.24 -7.29 5.42
#